data_AF-A0A443S273-F1
#
_entry.id   AF-A0A443S273-F1
#
_cell.length_a   1.000
_cell.length_b   1.000
_cell.length_c   1.000
_cell.angle_alpha   90.00
_cell.angle_beta   90.00
_cell.angle_gamma   90.00
#
_symmetry.space_group_name_H-M   'P 1'
#
loop_
_entity.id
_entity.type
_entity.pdbx_description
1 polymer ?
#
loop_
_entity_poly.entity_id
_entity_poly.type
_entity_poly.pdbx_seq_one_letter_code
_entity_poly.pdbx_strand_id
1 'polypeptide(L)'
;MCDFNSLKLTQLCEDADLRDVTFIIEDVEIKVNKSLMAASCVYFKTMLFGNTNESSQSKIILKSTPKVAFQKVVEYIHCGACHLSGLQDKELLQLVSLAHEYQFHFLLNHLFSQIDLDECNVDFCIEIFNFAFEKDLRDWKDTCLAYFDDIFKEKVNEDVFVKFPKLLIQMVTSRDSFLIKEIDLFKCLLKWKKVNGDEESEGIFDHLRLNLIDIVDFADYILHTKLFNFDDYVNAMRESTYSERKAVFVNQTNEQFCYKTVIGESRVGGITSIMLISNQTLYFHLKTTTSKINYIYFKTENTTPEHFFTVKVMNSKKKIIANKINRVPNSYYKYEVTFVPSIVEVFSITAKKSIHVHSKITFSSEKIE
;
A
#
# COMPACT_ATOMS: atom_id res chain seq x y z
N MET A 1 29.29 -19.45 7.07
CA MET A 1 30.25 -19.73 5.98
C MET A 1 29.99 -18.69 4.91
N CYS A 2 30.94 -17.77 4.67
CA CYS A 2 30.84 -16.87 3.51
C CYS A 2 31.00 -17.73 2.25
N ASP A 3 30.02 -17.66 1.37
CA ASP A 3 29.98 -18.43 0.13
C ASP A 3 31.17 -18.02 -0.75
N PHE A 4 31.91 -18.96 -1.32
CA PHE A 4 33.08 -18.69 -2.18
C PHE A 4 32.73 -17.77 -3.36
N ASN A 5 31.48 -17.81 -3.82
CA ASN A 5 30.96 -16.92 -4.86
C ASN A 5 30.81 -15.47 -4.39
N SER A 6 30.44 -15.24 -3.12
CA SER A 6 30.34 -13.90 -2.54
C SER A 6 31.70 -13.20 -2.47
N LEU A 7 32.76 -13.93 -2.11
CA LEU A 7 34.11 -13.39 -1.99
C LEU A 7 34.69 -12.93 -3.35
N LYS A 8 34.44 -13.69 -4.42
CA LYS A 8 34.87 -13.32 -5.79
C LYS A 8 34.16 -12.09 -6.32
N LEU A 9 32.86 -11.97 -6.06
CA LEU A 9 32.09 -10.79 -6.44
C LEU A 9 32.64 -9.56 -5.71
N THR A 10 32.89 -9.66 -4.40
CA THR A 10 33.51 -8.58 -3.63
C THR A 10 34.86 -8.17 -4.21
N GLN A 11 35.75 -9.13 -4.53
CA GLN A 11 37.04 -8.83 -5.18
C GLN A 11 36.87 -8.14 -6.53
N LEU A 12 35.90 -8.57 -7.36
CA LEU A 12 35.63 -7.94 -8.65
C LEU A 12 35.17 -6.47 -8.49
N CYS A 13 34.44 -6.17 -7.42
CA CYS A 13 33.93 -4.84 -7.11
C CYS A 13 35.00 -3.90 -6.56
N GLU A 14 35.88 -4.42 -5.70
CA GLU A 14 36.92 -3.66 -5.00
C GLU A 14 38.17 -3.43 -5.85
N ASP A 15 38.48 -4.35 -6.77
CA ASP A 15 39.66 -4.25 -7.61
C ASP A 15 39.50 -3.17 -8.71
N ALA A 16 40.25 -2.09 -8.56
CA ALA A 16 40.24 -0.95 -9.48
C ALA A 16 40.80 -1.28 -10.88
N ASP A 17 41.67 -2.29 -10.98
CA ASP A 17 42.28 -2.73 -12.23
C ASP A 17 41.29 -3.51 -13.09
N LEU A 18 40.30 -4.16 -12.47
CA LEU A 18 39.24 -4.89 -13.17
C LEU A 18 38.12 -3.99 -13.72
N ARG A 19 38.13 -2.69 -13.40
CA ARG A 19 37.16 -1.73 -13.92
C ARG A 19 37.60 -1.25 -15.30
N ASP A 20 36.84 -1.60 -16.32
CA ASP A 20 37.21 -1.53 -17.75
C ASP A 20 36.31 -0.57 -18.57
N VAL A 21 35.32 0.07 -17.94
CA VAL A 21 34.51 1.13 -18.55
C VAL A 21 34.32 2.30 -17.59
N THR A 22 34.24 3.53 -18.13
CA THR A 22 34.02 4.76 -17.38
C THR A 22 32.76 5.46 -17.87
N PHE A 23 31.82 5.73 -16.97
CA PHE A 23 30.68 6.59 -17.25
C PHE A 23 31.01 8.02 -16.85
N ILE A 24 30.67 8.99 -17.70
CA ILE A 24 30.82 10.42 -17.43
C ILE A 24 29.43 11.01 -17.23
N ILE A 25 29.16 11.50 -16.03
CA ILE A 25 27.85 11.99 -15.59
C ILE A 25 28.05 13.29 -14.83
N GLU A 26 27.43 14.39 -15.28
CA GLU A 26 27.64 15.72 -14.67
C GLU A 26 29.14 16.05 -14.48
N ASP A 27 29.95 15.78 -15.51
CA ASP A 27 31.42 15.95 -15.52
C ASP A 27 32.20 15.10 -14.48
N VAL A 28 31.54 14.15 -13.82
CA VAL A 28 32.16 13.20 -12.89
C VAL A 28 32.39 11.86 -13.57
N GLU A 29 33.62 11.34 -13.46
CA GLU A 29 33.98 10.01 -13.95
C GLU A 29 33.66 8.92 -12.92
N ILE A 30 32.87 7.93 -13.32
CA ILE A 30 32.50 6.76 -12.52
C ILE A 30 33.00 5.51 -13.23
N LYS A 31 34.11 4.95 -12.74
CA LYS A 31 34.74 3.73 -13.29
C LYS A 31 34.07 2.50 -12.71
N VAL A 32 33.66 1.56 -13.55
CA VAL A 32 32.94 0.32 -13.16
C VAL A 32 33.37 -0.89 -14.00
N ASN A 33 32.95 -2.10 -13.61
CA ASN A 33 33.18 -3.32 -14.38
C ASN A 33 32.07 -3.50 -15.43
N LYS A 34 32.43 -3.41 -16.71
CA LYS A 34 31.54 -3.56 -17.86
C LYS A 34 30.72 -4.85 -17.80
N SER A 35 31.39 -5.96 -17.49
CA SER A 35 30.77 -7.29 -17.37
C SER A 35 29.75 -7.37 -16.22
N LEU A 36 30.01 -6.71 -15.09
CA LEU A 36 29.09 -6.71 -13.94
C LEU A 36 27.83 -5.89 -14.25
N MET A 37 27.99 -4.71 -14.83
CA MET A 37 26.86 -3.87 -15.25
C MET A 37 25.93 -4.65 -16.22
N ALA A 38 26.52 -5.31 -17.22
CA ALA A 38 25.79 -6.09 -18.21
C ALA A 38 25.16 -7.37 -17.65
N ALA A 39 25.79 -8.02 -16.68
CA ALA A 39 25.22 -9.19 -16.02
C ALA A 39 24.00 -8.83 -15.16
N SER A 40 24.01 -7.66 -14.52
CA SER A 40 22.98 -7.24 -13.58
C SER A 40 21.74 -6.61 -14.23
N CYS A 41 21.89 -5.97 -15.40
CA CYS A 41 20.80 -5.19 -16.00
C CYS A 41 20.84 -5.24 -17.54
N VAL A 42 19.67 -5.53 -18.14
CA VAL A 42 19.52 -5.70 -19.59
C VAL A 42 19.82 -4.43 -20.37
N TYR A 43 19.48 -3.26 -19.82
CA TYR A 43 19.83 -1.97 -20.42
C TYR A 43 21.35 -1.86 -20.63
N PHE A 44 22.14 -2.09 -19.57
CA PHE A 44 23.60 -2.06 -19.67
C PHE A 44 24.14 -3.19 -20.55
N LYS A 45 23.52 -4.38 -20.55
CA LYS A 45 23.91 -5.46 -21.47
C LYS A 45 23.80 -5.04 -22.93
N THR A 46 22.66 -4.46 -23.31
CA THR A 46 22.42 -3.95 -24.66
C THR A 46 23.36 -2.80 -24.99
N MET A 47 23.54 -1.85 -24.07
CA MET A 47 24.40 -0.70 -24.26
C MET A 47 25.88 -1.06 -24.41
N LEU A 48 26.39 -2.04 -23.65
CA LEU A 48 27.82 -2.32 -23.54
C LEU A 48 28.28 -3.48 -24.45
N PHE A 49 27.37 -4.39 -24.81
CA PHE A 49 27.66 -5.59 -25.61
C PHE A 49 26.74 -5.77 -26.82
N GLY A 50 25.74 -4.90 -27.00
CA GLY A 50 24.89 -4.90 -28.19
C GLY A 50 25.49 -4.12 -29.36
N ASN A 51 24.70 -3.95 -30.42
CA ASN A 51 25.08 -3.18 -31.61
C ASN A 51 24.86 -1.68 -31.40
N THR A 52 25.62 -1.10 -30.47
CA THR A 52 25.56 0.32 -30.10
C THR A 52 26.93 0.97 -30.30
N ASN A 53 27.00 2.30 -30.42
CA ASN A 53 28.27 3.01 -30.53
C ASN A 53 29.09 2.86 -29.23
N GLU A 54 28.37 2.90 -28.11
CA GLU A 54 28.84 2.78 -26.74
C GLU A 54 29.56 1.46 -26.48
N SER A 55 29.19 0.38 -27.17
CA SER A 55 29.79 -0.95 -26.99
C SER A 55 31.31 -0.99 -27.23
N SER A 56 31.82 -0.12 -28.10
CA SER A 56 33.23 -0.02 -28.49
C SER A 56 34.01 1.03 -27.68
N GLN A 57 33.34 1.78 -26.82
CA GLN A 57 33.91 2.90 -26.08
C GLN A 57 34.37 2.49 -24.68
N SER A 58 35.50 3.04 -24.23
CA SER A 58 35.98 2.90 -22.85
C SER A 58 35.49 4.03 -21.93
N LYS A 59 35.03 5.15 -22.51
CA LYS A 59 34.40 6.28 -21.81
C LYS A 59 33.06 6.61 -22.46
N ILE A 60 31.99 6.64 -21.68
CA ILE A 60 30.63 6.82 -22.17
C ILE A 60 29.94 7.95 -21.41
N ILE A 61 29.38 8.92 -22.12
CA ILE A 61 28.75 10.10 -21.52
C ILE A 61 27.25 9.88 -21.38
N LEU A 62 26.71 9.98 -20.16
CA LEU A 62 25.27 9.91 -19.88
C LEU A 62 24.73 11.31 -19.57
N LYS A 63 24.12 11.96 -20.57
CA LYS A 63 23.72 13.38 -20.50
C LYS A 63 22.49 13.65 -19.65
N SER A 64 21.57 12.68 -19.56
CA SER A 64 20.26 12.85 -18.90
C SER A 64 20.15 12.03 -17.62
N THR A 65 21.27 11.61 -17.04
CA THR A 65 21.30 10.74 -15.88
C THR A 65 21.73 11.53 -14.64
N PRO A 66 20.92 11.57 -13.56
CA PRO A 66 21.33 12.22 -12.32
C PRO A 66 22.48 11.46 -11.66
N LYS A 67 23.55 12.17 -11.30
CA LYS A 67 24.77 11.54 -10.75
C LYS A 67 24.51 10.72 -9.50
N VAL A 68 23.77 11.28 -8.53
CA VAL A 68 23.51 10.61 -7.23
C VAL A 68 22.71 9.33 -7.43
N ALA A 69 21.67 9.37 -8.26
CA ALA A 69 20.88 8.18 -8.62
C ALA A 69 21.76 7.11 -9.28
N PHE A 70 22.62 7.48 -10.23
CA PHE A 70 23.50 6.52 -10.89
C PHE A 70 24.52 5.90 -9.94
N GLN A 71 25.06 6.68 -8.99
CA GLN A 71 25.94 6.13 -7.96
C GLN A 71 25.23 5.05 -7.14
N LYS A 72 23.95 5.21 -6.83
CA LYS A 72 23.14 4.19 -6.15
C LYS A 72 22.84 2.96 -7.02
N VAL A 73 22.64 3.15 -8.32
CA VAL A 73 22.56 2.02 -9.28
C VAL A 73 23.85 1.21 -9.25
N VAL A 74 25.00 1.86 -9.32
CA VAL A 74 26.32 1.22 -9.28
C VAL A 74 26.54 0.52 -7.93
N GLU A 75 26.23 1.18 -6.82
CA GLU A 75 26.28 0.60 -5.47
C GLU A 75 25.45 -0.68 -5.38
N TYR A 76 24.21 -0.67 -5.88
CA TYR A 76 23.34 -1.83 -5.90
C TYR A 76 23.90 -2.97 -6.77
N ILE A 77 24.49 -2.65 -7.92
CA ILE A 77 25.11 -3.66 -8.82
C ILE A 77 26.31 -4.33 -8.15
N HIS A 78 27.08 -3.59 -7.36
CA HIS A 78 28.26 -4.13 -6.67
C HIS A 78 27.90 -4.90 -5.40
N CYS A 79 26.96 -4.40 -4.60
CA CYS A 79 26.71 -4.91 -3.25
C CYS A 79 25.41 -5.71 -3.12
N GLY A 80 24.54 -5.70 -4.14
CA GLY A 80 23.19 -6.27 -4.06
C GLY A 80 22.22 -5.47 -3.18
N ALA A 81 22.65 -4.31 -2.69
CA ALA A 81 21.89 -3.38 -1.87
C ALA A 81 22.46 -1.97 -2.08
N CYS A 82 21.64 -0.94 -1.87
CA CYS A 82 22.10 0.44 -1.86
C CYS A 82 21.54 1.19 -0.64
N HIS A 83 22.38 1.98 0.02
CA HIS A 83 21.94 2.77 1.16
C HIS A 83 21.09 3.95 0.70
N LEU A 84 19.86 4.04 1.20
CA LEU A 84 18.95 5.17 0.92
C LEU A 84 19.08 6.29 1.97
N SER A 85 19.78 6.02 3.07
CA SER A 85 19.96 6.99 4.15
C SER A 85 20.69 8.25 3.65
N GLY A 86 20.13 9.41 3.99
CA GLY A 86 20.67 10.72 3.63
C GLY A 86 20.31 11.20 2.22
N LEU A 87 19.64 10.38 1.40
CA LEU A 87 19.07 10.86 0.14
C LEU A 87 17.91 11.83 0.43
N GLN A 88 17.85 12.91 -0.34
CA GLN A 88 16.69 13.79 -0.37
C GLN A 88 15.58 13.16 -1.22
N ASP A 89 14.33 13.53 -0.96
CA ASP A 89 13.15 13.02 -1.68
C ASP A 89 13.30 13.10 -3.21
N LYS A 90 13.83 14.24 -3.70
CA LYS A 90 14.10 14.43 -5.13
C LYS A 90 15.10 13.42 -5.68
N GLU A 91 16.16 13.11 -4.93
CA GLU A 91 17.18 12.14 -5.34
C GLU A 91 16.63 10.71 -5.30
N LEU A 92 15.76 10.42 -4.34
CA LEU A 92 15.07 9.15 -4.24
C LEU A 92 14.10 8.93 -5.40
N LEU A 93 13.30 9.94 -5.76
CA LEU A 93 12.42 9.90 -6.94
C LEU A 93 13.23 9.73 -8.24
N GLN A 94 14.37 10.43 -8.35
CA GLN A 94 15.29 10.27 -9.48
C GLN A 94 15.84 8.85 -9.56
N LEU A 95 16.16 8.22 -8.44
CA LEU A 95 16.62 6.83 -8.39
C LEU A 95 15.52 5.85 -8.83
N VAL A 96 14.29 6.01 -8.33
CA VAL A 96 13.13 5.22 -8.78
C VAL A 96 12.90 5.39 -10.28
N SER A 97 12.95 6.63 -10.76
CA SER A 97 12.80 6.96 -12.19
C SER A 97 13.88 6.31 -13.05
N LEU A 98 15.13 6.37 -12.61
CA LEU A 98 16.27 5.81 -13.33
C LEU A 98 16.22 4.27 -13.35
N ALA A 99 15.84 3.65 -12.23
CA ALA A 99 15.67 2.20 -12.16
C ALA A 99 14.60 1.72 -13.15
N HIS A 100 13.51 2.47 -13.31
CA HIS A 100 12.51 2.20 -14.34
C HIS A 100 13.03 2.44 -15.77
N GLU A 101 13.68 3.58 -16.04
CA GLU A 101 14.25 3.90 -17.36
C GLU A 101 15.23 2.84 -17.84
N TYR A 102 16.08 2.35 -16.94
CA TYR A 102 17.04 1.28 -17.22
C TYR A 102 16.41 -0.12 -17.18
N GLN A 103 15.11 -0.24 -16.99
CA GLN A 103 14.39 -1.52 -16.90
C GLN A 103 15.02 -2.45 -15.84
N PHE A 104 15.52 -1.86 -14.76
CA PHE A 104 16.23 -2.55 -13.70
C PHE A 104 15.26 -3.04 -12.62
N HIS A 105 14.46 -4.04 -12.99
CA HIS A 105 13.40 -4.61 -12.15
C HIS A 105 13.87 -5.04 -10.76
N PHE A 106 15.07 -5.62 -10.65
CA PHE A 106 15.62 -6.01 -9.34
C PHE A 106 15.81 -4.83 -8.42
N LEU A 107 16.34 -3.69 -8.91
CA LEU A 107 16.44 -2.53 -8.04
C LEU A 107 15.08 -1.87 -7.80
N LEU A 108 14.19 -1.79 -8.80
CA LEU A 108 12.84 -1.27 -8.56
C LEU A 108 12.13 -2.03 -7.44
N ASN A 109 12.22 -3.36 -7.44
CA ASN A 109 11.65 -4.19 -6.38
C ASN A 109 12.35 -3.98 -5.04
N HIS A 110 13.67 -3.82 -5.04
CA HIS A 110 14.42 -3.48 -3.83
C HIS A 110 13.96 -2.13 -3.26
N LEU A 111 13.88 -1.08 -4.07
CA LEU A 111 13.41 0.24 -3.66
C LEU A 111 11.97 0.19 -3.13
N PHE A 112 11.09 -0.53 -3.82
CA PHE A 112 9.71 -0.74 -3.36
C PHE A 112 9.65 -1.39 -1.96
N SER A 113 10.58 -2.30 -1.66
CA SER A 113 10.66 -2.96 -0.35
C SER A 113 11.31 -2.11 0.75
N GLN A 114 12.08 -1.09 0.38
CA GLN A 114 12.87 -0.27 1.31
C GLN A 114 12.25 1.09 1.60
N ILE A 115 11.45 1.63 0.68
CA ILE A 115 10.79 2.92 0.85
C ILE A 115 9.51 2.72 1.65
N ASP A 116 9.50 3.19 2.89
CA ASP A 116 8.31 3.29 3.70
C ASP A 116 7.63 4.65 3.48
N LEU A 117 6.44 4.65 2.87
CA LEU A 117 5.69 5.88 2.61
C LEU A 117 5.22 6.57 3.89
N ASP A 118 5.07 5.83 5.00
CA ASP A 118 4.67 6.40 6.30
C ASP A 118 5.78 7.28 6.91
N GLU A 119 7.04 7.02 6.55
CA GLU A 119 8.20 7.83 6.96
C GLU A 119 8.48 8.99 6.00
N CYS A 120 7.82 9.02 4.84
CA CYS A 120 7.99 10.05 3.83
C CYS A 120 7.05 11.24 4.03
N ASN A 121 7.39 12.38 3.44
CA ASN A 121 6.47 13.49 3.38
C ASN A 121 5.38 13.27 2.30
N VAL A 122 4.25 13.95 2.48
CA VAL A 122 3.09 13.77 1.59
C VAL A 122 3.38 14.23 0.17
N ASP A 123 4.19 15.28 -0.01
CA ASP A 123 4.50 15.85 -1.33
C ASP A 123 5.29 14.83 -2.17
N PHE A 124 6.25 14.12 -1.58
CA PHE A 124 6.98 13.02 -2.19
C PHE A 124 6.06 11.84 -2.51
N CYS A 125 5.15 11.46 -1.62
CA CYS A 125 4.17 10.39 -1.89
C CYS A 125 3.27 10.73 -3.09
N ILE A 126 2.92 12.01 -3.28
CA ILE A 126 2.18 12.48 -4.45
C ILE A 126 3.04 12.35 -5.72
N GLU A 127 4.31 12.73 -5.67
CA GLU A 127 5.23 12.59 -6.80
C GLU A 127 5.44 11.12 -7.20
N ILE A 128 5.60 10.22 -6.22
CA ILE A 128 5.69 8.77 -6.47
C ILE A 128 4.38 8.25 -7.09
N PHE A 129 3.22 8.69 -6.59
CA PHE A 129 1.93 8.31 -7.18
C PHE A 129 1.82 8.75 -8.64
N ASN A 130 2.15 10.02 -8.94
CA ASN A 130 2.10 10.55 -10.30
C ASN A 130 3.04 9.77 -11.23
N PHE A 131 4.27 9.51 -10.77
CA PHE A 131 5.23 8.70 -11.51
C PHE A 131 4.70 7.28 -11.76
N ALA A 132 4.19 6.62 -10.72
CA ALA A 132 3.65 5.27 -10.80
C ALA A 132 2.42 5.20 -11.73
N PHE A 133 1.59 6.22 -11.72
CA PHE A 133 0.45 6.33 -12.62
C PHE A 133 0.91 6.49 -14.08
N GLU A 134 1.83 7.41 -14.35
CA GLU A 134 2.35 7.67 -15.70
C GLU A 134 3.05 6.44 -16.30
N LYS A 135 3.75 5.66 -15.47
CA LYS A 135 4.52 4.49 -15.89
C LYS A 135 3.76 3.15 -15.76
N ASP A 136 2.48 3.17 -15.41
CA ASP A 136 1.64 1.98 -15.13
C ASP A 136 2.25 0.99 -14.11
N LEU A 137 2.90 1.52 -13.07
CA LEU A 137 3.44 0.75 -11.95
C LEU A 137 2.34 0.48 -10.93
N ARG A 138 1.56 -0.58 -11.17
CA ARG A 138 0.35 -0.90 -10.39
C ARG A 138 0.60 -1.06 -8.90
N ASP A 139 1.61 -1.84 -8.51
CA ASP A 139 1.89 -2.11 -7.09
C ASP A 139 2.28 -0.83 -6.33
N TRP A 140 3.05 0.06 -6.96
CA TRP A 140 3.40 1.37 -6.41
C TRP A 140 2.18 2.27 -6.27
N LYS A 141 1.36 2.35 -7.33
CA LYS A 141 0.12 3.13 -7.34
C LYS A 141 -0.83 2.68 -6.23
N ASP A 142 -1.06 1.38 -6.10
CA ASP A 142 -1.98 0.83 -5.11
C ASP A 142 -1.47 1.07 -3.68
N THR A 143 -0.15 0.98 -3.47
CA THR A 143 0.50 1.29 -2.19
C THR A 143 0.36 2.77 -1.84
N CYS A 144 0.58 3.68 -2.78
CA CYS A 144 0.37 5.11 -2.56
C CYS A 144 -1.09 5.43 -2.22
N LEU A 145 -2.05 4.83 -2.93
CA LEU A 145 -3.47 5.04 -2.64
C LEU A 145 -3.87 4.46 -1.27
N ALA A 146 -3.27 3.34 -0.85
CA ALA A 146 -3.47 2.81 0.50
C ALA A 146 -2.94 3.77 1.57
N TYR A 147 -1.74 4.33 1.37
CA TYR A 147 -1.19 5.38 2.23
C TYR A 147 -2.13 6.59 2.32
N PHE A 148 -2.65 7.08 1.19
CA PHE A 148 -3.60 8.20 1.19
C PHE A 148 -4.93 7.84 1.86
N ASP A 149 -5.38 6.59 1.78
CA ASP A 149 -6.53 6.14 2.58
C ASP A 149 -6.20 6.21 4.09
N ASP A 150 -5.01 5.79 4.49
CA ASP A 150 -4.57 5.75 5.89
C ASP A 150 -4.48 7.14 6.54
N ILE A 151 -3.90 8.13 5.86
CA ILE A 151 -3.74 9.48 6.45
C ILE A 151 -5.08 10.17 6.74
N PHE A 152 -6.17 9.78 6.05
CA PHE A 152 -7.52 10.32 6.27
C PHE A 152 -8.42 9.42 7.13
N LYS A 153 -7.95 8.26 7.60
CA LYS A 153 -8.76 7.34 8.44
C LYS A 153 -9.04 7.89 9.84
N GLU A 154 -8.05 8.54 10.46
CA GLU A 154 -8.16 8.99 11.84
C GLU A 154 -8.60 10.45 11.96
N LYS A 155 -8.05 11.31 11.09
CA LYS A 155 -8.29 12.75 11.12
C LYS A 155 -8.31 13.29 9.70
N VAL A 156 -9.36 14.04 9.38
CA VAL A 156 -9.44 14.77 8.11
C VAL A 156 -8.52 15.98 8.19
N ASN A 157 -7.64 16.11 7.20
CA ASN A 157 -6.74 17.25 7.05
C ASN A 157 -6.95 17.93 5.69
N GLU A 158 -7.76 18.98 5.69
CA GLU A 158 -8.09 19.72 4.47
C GLU A 158 -6.87 20.41 3.85
N ASP A 159 -5.86 20.81 4.63
CA ASP A 159 -4.63 21.44 4.11
C ASP A 159 -3.77 20.44 3.31
N VAL A 160 -3.72 19.19 3.77
CA VAL A 160 -3.06 18.11 3.02
C VAL A 160 -3.86 17.77 1.76
N PHE A 161 -5.19 17.69 1.86
CA PHE A 161 -6.04 17.37 0.72
C PHE A 161 -5.94 18.40 -0.41
N VAL A 162 -5.79 19.70 -0.08
CA VAL A 162 -5.62 20.77 -1.08
C VAL A 162 -4.39 20.55 -1.99
N LYS A 163 -3.35 19.87 -1.49
CA LYS A 163 -2.13 19.59 -2.25
C LYS A 163 -2.33 18.50 -3.31
N PHE A 164 -3.42 17.72 -3.24
CA PHE A 164 -3.62 16.59 -4.14
C PHE A 164 -3.88 17.08 -5.57
N PRO A 165 -3.21 16.52 -6.58
CA PRO A 165 -3.57 16.80 -7.97
C PRO A 165 -4.95 16.23 -8.26
N LYS A 166 -5.66 16.84 -9.23
CA LYS A 166 -7.01 16.45 -9.65
C LYS A 166 -7.13 14.94 -9.90
N LEU A 167 -6.15 14.35 -10.59
CA LEU A 167 -6.10 12.93 -10.88
C LEU A 167 -6.11 12.07 -9.59
N LEU A 168 -5.30 12.45 -8.59
CA LEU A 168 -5.27 11.75 -7.33
C LEU A 168 -6.62 11.84 -6.61
N ILE A 169 -7.26 13.02 -6.62
CA ILE A 169 -8.61 13.21 -6.04
C ILE A 169 -9.62 12.27 -6.70
N GLN A 170 -9.66 12.20 -8.02
CA GLN A 170 -10.58 11.30 -8.74
C GLN A 170 -10.31 9.83 -8.39
N MET A 171 -9.04 9.44 -8.24
CA MET A 171 -8.64 8.09 -7.89
C MET A 171 -8.98 7.70 -6.44
N VAL A 172 -8.75 8.58 -5.46
CA VAL A 172 -9.08 8.28 -4.06
C VAL A 172 -10.59 8.34 -3.82
N THR A 173 -11.29 9.31 -4.42
CA THR A 173 -12.74 9.50 -4.19
C THR A 173 -13.60 8.47 -4.91
N SER A 174 -13.13 7.89 -6.02
CA SER A 174 -13.84 6.79 -6.69
C SER A 174 -13.80 5.48 -5.89
N ARG A 175 -12.80 5.31 -5.02
CA ARG A 175 -12.61 4.08 -4.23
C ARG A 175 -13.54 4.02 -3.02
N ASP A 176 -14.11 2.84 -2.80
CA ASP A 176 -14.82 2.52 -1.55
C ASP A 176 -13.90 2.50 -0.34
N SER A 177 -12.60 2.22 -0.52
CA SER A 177 -11.63 2.07 0.56
C SER A 177 -11.24 3.38 1.25
N PHE A 178 -11.54 4.53 0.64
CA PHE A 178 -11.21 5.85 1.17
C PHE A 178 -12.19 6.24 2.28
N LEU A 179 -11.93 5.85 3.53
CA LEU A 179 -12.89 5.89 4.65
C LEU A 179 -13.22 7.29 5.23
N ILE A 180 -13.25 8.32 4.41
CA ILE A 180 -13.68 9.66 4.81
C ILE A 180 -15.22 9.74 4.91
N LYS A 181 -15.74 10.56 5.84
CA LYS A 181 -17.18 10.88 5.85
C LYS A 181 -17.49 11.79 4.66
N GLU A 182 -18.61 11.57 3.98
CA GLU A 182 -18.96 12.36 2.78
C GLU A 182 -19.09 13.86 3.07
N ILE A 183 -19.58 14.25 4.25
CA ILE A 183 -19.63 15.66 4.63
C ILE A 183 -18.23 16.28 4.75
N ASP A 184 -17.27 15.53 5.29
CA ASP A 184 -15.89 15.99 5.42
C ASP A 184 -15.19 15.98 4.05
N LEU A 185 -15.49 15.00 3.19
CA LEU A 185 -15.05 14.99 1.80
C LEU A 185 -15.57 16.22 1.04
N PHE A 186 -16.85 16.57 1.21
CA PHE A 186 -17.42 17.77 0.60
C PHE A 186 -16.64 19.03 1.02
N LYS A 187 -16.32 19.17 2.31
CA LYS A 187 -15.52 20.30 2.83
C LYS A 187 -14.13 20.33 2.19
N CYS A 188 -13.44 19.18 2.12
CA CYS A 188 -12.16 19.03 1.44
C CYS A 188 -12.23 19.46 -0.04
N LEU A 189 -13.21 18.95 -0.79
CA LEU A 189 -13.41 19.28 -2.21
C LEU A 189 -13.75 20.76 -2.42
N LEU A 190 -14.58 21.34 -1.55
CA LEU A 190 -14.93 22.75 -1.59
C LEU A 190 -13.70 23.64 -1.34
N LYS A 191 -12.85 23.27 -0.37
CA LYS A 191 -11.60 23.99 -0.12
C LYS A 191 -10.64 23.85 -1.30
N TRP A 192 -10.49 22.65 -1.86
CA TRP A 192 -9.67 22.41 -3.05
C TRP A 192 -10.13 23.28 -4.24
N LYS A 193 -11.44 23.33 -4.50
CA LYS A 193 -12.04 24.18 -5.55
C LYS A 193 -11.75 25.67 -5.31
N LYS A 194 -11.85 26.15 -4.07
CA LYS A 194 -11.54 27.56 -3.72
C LYS A 194 -10.07 27.93 -4.00
N VAL A 195 -9.15 26.98 -3.86
CA VAL A 195 -7.71 27.22 -4.05
C VAL A 195 -7.31 27.10 -5.52
N ASN A 196 -7.84 26.12 -6.26
CA ASN A 196 -7.42 25.81 -7.63
C ASN A 196 -8.32 26.42 -8.73
N GLY A 197 -9.47 27.00 -8.34
CA GLY A 197 -10.38 27.67 -9.25
C GLY A 197 -11.42 26.75 -9.91
N ASP A 198 -12.39 27.37 -10.60
CA ASP A 198 -13.55 26.67 -11.15
C ASP A 198 -13.19 25.77 -12.34
N GLU A 199 -12.28 26.20 -13.21
CA GLU A 199 -11.90 25.47 -14.43
C GLU A 199 -11.27 24.11 -14.11
N GLU A 200 -10.41 24.03 -13.08
CA GLU A 200 -9.79 22.76 -12.70
C GLU A 200 -10.75 21.83 -11.93
N SER A 201 -11.84 22.38 -11.39
CA SER A 201 -12.78 21.66 -10.51
C SER A 201 -13.82 20.80 -11.23
N GLU A 202 -13.81 20.75 -12.56
CA GLU A 202 -14.73 19.91 -13.32
C GLU A 202 -14.58 18.43 -12.94
N GLY A 203 -15.68 17.77 -12.56
CA GLY A 203 -15.71 16.34 -12.27
C GLY A 203 -15.10 15.89 -10.93
N ILE A 204 -14.64 16.81 -10.06
CA ILE A 204 -14.09 16.42 -8.75
C ILE A 204 -15.18 15.98 -7.74
N PHE A 205 -16.43 16.40 -7.99
CA PHE A 205 -17.58 16.08 -7.13
C PHE A 205 -18.35 14.84 -7.59
N ASP A 206 -18.00 14.24 -8.73
CA ASP A 206 -18.76 13.13 -9.35
C ASP A 206 -18.83 11.89 -8.44
N HIS A 207 -17.84 11.70 -7.58
CA HIS A 207 -17.75 10.57 -6.65
C HIS A 207 -18.22 10.92 -5.22
N LEU A 208 -18.81 12.10 -5.02
CA LEU A 208 -19.41 12.49 -3.74
C LEU A 208 -20.76 11.79 -3.56
N ARG A 209 -20.92 11.05 -2.47
CA ARG A 209 -22.13 10.23 -2.24
C ARG A 209 -23.15 11.04 -1.43
N LEU A 210 -23.88 11.92 -2.12
CA LEU A 210 -24.89 12.78 -1.49
C LEU A 210 -25.90 12.01 -0.62
N ASN A 211 -26.22 10.78 -1.02
CA ASN A 211 -27.14 9.89 -0.30
C ASN A 211 -26.61 9.38 1.06
N LEU A 212 -25.36 9.69 1.42
CA LEU A 212 -24.75 9.37 2.72
C LEU A 212 -24.46 10.62 3.56
N ILE A 213 -24.89 11.79 3.09
CA ILE A 213 -24.85 13.05 3.86
C ILE A 213 -26.23 13.23 4.49
N ASP A 214 -26.29 13.58 5.77
CA ASP A 214 -27.58 13.82 6.41
C ASP A 214 -28.19 15.17 5.99
N ILE A 215 -29.50 15.30 6.16
CA ILE A 215 -30.23 16.47 5.67
C ILE A 215 -29.85 17.77 6.41
N VAL A 216 -29.41 17.66 7.67
CA VAL A 216 -28.99 18.82 8.47
C VAL A 216 -27.65 19.32 7.92
N ASP A 217 -26.69 18.41 7.74
CA ASP A 217 -25.39 18.71 7.16
C ASP A 217 -25.52 19.21 5.70
N PHE A 218 -26.44 18.65 4.91
CA PHE A 218 -26.70 19.12 3.55
C PHE A 218 -27.23 20.58 3.55
N ALA A 219 -28.20 20.89 4.40
CA ALA A 219 -28.78 22.23 4.48
C ALA A 219 -27.76 23.26 5.00
N ASP A 220 -26.99 22.89 6.02
CA ASP A 220 -26.04 23.79 6.69
C ASP A 220 -24.79 24.04 5.82
N TYR A 221 -24.24 22.99 5.19
CA TYR A 221 -22.93 23.07 4.53
C TYR A 221 -22.96 23.08 3.00
N ILE A 222 -23.96 22.46 2.36
CA ILE A 222 -23.93 22.22 0.91
C ILE A 222 -24.82 23.20 0.16
N LEU A 223 -26.07 23.39 0.61
CA LEU A 223 -27.08 24.13 -0.13
C LEU A 223 -26.65 25.58 -0.46
N HIS A 224 -25.98 26.25 0.48
CA HIS A 224 -25.54 27.63 0.30
C HIS A 224 -24.42 27.79 -0.75
N THR A 225 -23.71 26.71 -1.09
CA THR A 225 -22.65 26.72 -2.10
C THR A 225 -23.17 26.75 -3.54
N LYS A 226 -24.45 26.42 -3.74
CA LYS A 226 -25.11 26.29 -5.05
C LYS A 226 -24.48 25.25 -5.99
N LEU A 227 -23.62 24.37 -5.47
CA LEU A 227 -23.06 23.24 -6.22
C LEU A 227 -24.10 22.14 -6.44
N PHE A 228 -25.01 21.98 -5.48
CA PHE A 228 -26.10 21.02 -5.50
C PHE A 228 -27.38 21.67 -5.03
N ASN A 229 -28.51 21.26 -5.60
CA ASN A 229 -29.84 21.69 -5.20
C ASN A 229 -30.58 20.58 -4.44
N PHE A 230 -31.78 20.88 -3.92
CA PHE A 230 -32.59 19.90 -3.20
C PHE A 230 -33.05 18.73 -4.07
N ASP A 231 -33.29 18.93 -5.37
CA ASP A 231 -33.69 17.86 -6.27
C ASP A 231 -32.55 16.86 -6.46
N ASP A 232 -31.30 17.32 -6.58
CA ASP A 232 -30.10 16.46 -6.67
C ASP A 232 -29.99 15.54 -5.43
N TYR A 233 -30.18 16.11 -4.24
CA TYR A 233 -30.14 15.38 -2.98
C TYR A 233 -31.28 14.36 -2.86
N VAL A 234 -32.51 14.76 -3.21
CA VAL A 234 -33.68 13.87 -3.17
C VAL A 234 -33.53 12.72 -4.18
N ASN A 235 -32.99 13.00 -5.37
CA ASN A 235 -32.72 11.98 -6.38
C ASN A 235 -31.67 10.97 -5.88
N ALA A 236 -30.56 11.45 -5.32
CA ALA A 236 -29.53 10.58 -4.74
C ALA A 236 -30.09 9.67 -3.63
N MET A 237 -30.96 10.21 -2.76
CA MET A 237 -31.61 9.44 -1.69
C MET A 237 -32.59 8.38 -2.22
N ARG A 238 -33.37 8.70 -3.25
CA ARG A 238 -34.34 7.77 -3.86
C ARG A 238 -33.63 6.62 -4.57
N GLU A 239 -32.58 6.93 -5.31
CA GLU A 239 -31.85 5.94 -6.11
C GLU A 239 -30.94 5.08 -5.25
N SER A 240 -30.62 5.50 -4.02
CA SER A 240 -29.59 4.85 -3.18
C SER A 240 -28.30 4.64 -3.98
N THR A 241 -27.91 5.68 -4.71
CA THR A 241 -26.96 5.62 -5.83
C THR A 241 -25.62 5.00 -5.44
N TYR A 242 -25.20 5.15 -4.18
CA TYR A 242 -23.95 4.59 -3.67
C TYR A 242 -24.11 3.96 -2.30
N SER A 243 -23.37 2.85 -2.06
CA SER A 243 -23.25 2.26 -0.73
C SER A 243 -22.21 3.01 0.13
N GLU A 244 -22.24 2.81 1.45
CA GLU A 244 -21.20 3.33 2.35
C GLU A 244 -19.79 2.95 1.89
N ARG A 245 -18.83 3.87 2.07
CA ARG A 245 -17.40 3.59 1.88
C ARG A 245 -16.98 2.48 2.83
N LYS A 246 -16.27 1.48 2.31
CA LYS A 246 -15.87 0.26 3.01
C LYS A 246 -14.41 -0.03 2.71
N ALA A 247 -13.63 -0.35 3.74
CA ALA A 247 -12.30 -0.89 3.55
C ALA A 247 -12.44 -2.25 2.88
N VAL A 248 -12.14 -2.29 1.58
CA VAL A 248 -12.01 -3.54 0.84
C VAL A 248 -10.52 -3.81 0.74
N PHE A 249 -10.01 -4.72 1.56
CA PHE A 249 -8.75 -5.38 1.25
C PHE A 249 -9.09 -6.59 0.39
N VAL A 250 -8.88 -6.48 -0.92
CA VAL A 250 -8.78 -7.62 -1.82
C VAL A 250 -7.28 -7.87 -1.99
N ASN A 251 -6.74 -8.93 -1.40
CA ASN A 251 -5.49 -9.45 -1.95
C ASN A 251 -5.80 -10.04 -3.33
N GLN A 252 -4.79 -10.12 -4.20
CA GLN A 252 -4.83 -10.76 -5.54
C GLN A 252 -5.38 -12.21 -5.54
N THR A 253 -5.75 -12.76 -4.37
CA THR A 253 -6.31 -14.09 -4.12
C THR A 253 -7.81 -14.11 -3.75
N ASN A 254 -8.62 -13.07 -4.00
CA ASN A 254 -10.07 -13.00 -3.64
C ASN A 254 -10.38 -13.01 -2.13
N GLU A 255 -9.38 -12.80 -1.26
CA GLU A 255 -9.55 -12.86 0.20
C GLU A 255 -10.00 -11.52 0.80
N GLN A 256 -11.09 -11.54 1.59
CA GLN A 256 -11.58 -10.38 2.35
C GLN A 256 -10.97 -10.35 3.77
N PHE A 257 -10.53 -9.17 4.24
CA PHE A 257 -9.91 -8.99 5.57
C PHE A 257 -10.76 -8.15 6.55
N CYS A 258 -10.53 -8.32 7.85
CA CYS A 258 -11.22 -7.58 8.92
C CYS A 258 -10.74 -6.13 9.09
N TYR A 259 -11.66 -5.22 9.42
CA TYR A 259 -11.46 -3.77 9.43
C TYR A 259 -11.26 -3.15 10.82
N LYS A 260 -11.42 -3.89 11.93
CA LYS A 260 -11.21 -3.32 13.28
C LYS A 260 -10.85 -4.38 14.30
N THR A 261 -9.65 -4.21 14.86
CA THR A 261 -9.10 -5.05 15.90
C THR A 261 -9.14 -4.32 17.24
N VAL A 262 -9.76 -4.93 18.25
CA VAL A 262 -9.97 -4.33 19.58
C VAL A 262 -9.51 -5.30 20.66
N ILE A 263 -8.74 -4.82 21.64
CA ILE A 263 -8.43 -5.56 22.87
C ILE A 263 -9.13 -4.89 24.03
N GLY A 264 -10.17 -5.52 24.57
CA GLY A 264 -11.03 -4.91 25.58
C GLY A 264 -11.71 -3.65 25.04
N GLU A 265 -11.44 -2.49 25.65
CA GLU A 265 -11.95 -1.19 25.20
C GLU A 265 -10.97 -0.42 24.30
N SER A 266 -9.75 -0.93 24.11
CA SER A 266 -8.68 -0.25 23.37
C SER A 266 -8.57 -0.75 21.92
N ARG A 267 -8.40 0.18 20.98
CA ARG A 267 -8.21 -0.15 19.54
C ARG A 267 -6.74 -0.43 19.25
N VAL A 268 -6.48 -1.42 18.41
CA VAL A 268 -5.13 -1.80 18.00
C VAL A 268 -5.06 -1.78 16.47
N GLY A 269 -4.42 -0.75 15.90
CA GLY A 269 -4.22 -0.57 14.45
C GLY A 269 -2.77 -0.83 14.03
N GLY A 270 -2.54 -1.16 12.77
CA GLY A 270 -1.20 -1.18 12.14
C GLY A 270 -0.21 -2.29 12.54
N ILE A 271 -0.36 -2.94 13.71
CA ILE A 271 0.61 -3.95 14.17
C ILE A 271 0.41 -5.27 13.41
N THR A 272 1.46 -5.93 12.92
CA THR A 272 1.35 -7.23 12.21
C THR A 272 0.93 -8.38 13.14
N SER A 273 1.39 -8.38 14.39
CA SER A 273 1.09 -9.36 15.43
C SER A 273 0.74 -8.71 16.76
N ILE A 274 -0.21 -9.31 17.47
CA ILE A 274 -0.76 -8.84 18.73
C ILE A 274 -0.50 -9.89 19.80
N MET A 275 0.22 -9.50 20.84
CA MET A 275 0.39 -10.30 22.04
C MET A 275 -0.85 -10.18 22.93
N LEU A 276 -1.51 -11.31 23.19
CA LEU A 276 -2.61 -11.41 24.14
C LEU A 276 -2.12 -12.13 25.38
N ILE A 277 -2.23 -11.50 26.55
CA ILE A 277 -2.02 -12.18 27.83
C ILE A 277 -3.28 -12.93 28.26
N SER A 278 -3.16 -13.79 29.28
CA SER A 278 -4.28 -14.60 29.77
C SER A 278 -5.53 -13.74 30.08
N ASN A 279 -6.69 -14.22 29.65
CA ASN A 279 -8.01 -13.58 29.73
C ASN A 279 -8.22 -12.34 28.84
N GLN A 280 -7.25 -11.92 28.03
CA GLN A 280 -7.51 -10.90 27.02
C GLN A 280 -8.27 -11.49 25.84
N THR A 281 -9.17 -10.67 25.29
CA THR A 281 -9.93 -11.01 24.10
C THR A 281 -9.65 -10.01 23.01
N LEU A 282 -9.24 -10.53 21.87
CA LEU A 282 -9.11 -9.82 20.61
C LEU A 282 -10.43 -9.91 19.85
N TYR A 283 -11.00 -8.78 19.50
CA TYR A 283 -12.23 -8.69 18.73
C TYR A 283 -11.91 -8.18 17.33
N PHE A 284 -12.40 -8.93 16.35
CA PHE A 284 -12.43 -8.60 14.93
C PHE A 284 -13.87 -8.26 14.60
N HIS A 285 -14.16 -6.99 14.31
CA HIS A 285 -15.50 -6.62 13.89
C HIS A 285 -15.62 -6.77 12.35
N LEU A 286 -16.75 -7.28 11.85
CA LEU A 286 -17.08 -7.57 10.44
C LEU A 286 -18.38 -6.85 9.91
N LYS A 287 -18.84 -5.78 10.59
CA LYS A 287 -19.95 -4.80 10.37
C LYS A 287 -20.50 -4.58 8.96
N THR A 288 -19.80 -4.89 7.88
CA THR A 288 -20.24 -4.55 6.52
C THR A 288 -20.30 -5.72 5.54
N THR A 289 -20.16 -6.97 6.01
CA THR A 289 -20.41 -8.15 5.17
C THR A 289 -21.89 -8.30 4.85
N THR A 290 -22.34 -7.82 3.69
CA THR A 290 -23.68 -8.13 3.15
C THR A 290 -23.76 -9.56 2.61
N SER A 291 -22.60 -10.16 2.34
CA SER A 291 -22.46 -11.53 1.86
C SER A 291 -22.43 -12.53 3.01
N LYS A 292 -23.07 -13.68 2.82
CA LYS A 292 -22.97 -14.81 3.75
C LYS A 292 -21.59 -15.45 3.61
N ILE A 293 -20.88 -15.57 4.73
CA ILE A 293 -19.59 -16.27 4.81
C ILE A 293 -19.72 -17.54 5.64
N ASN A 294 -18.81 -18.48 5.45
CA ASN A 294 -18.79 -19.79 6.12
C ASN A 294 -17.38 -20.20 6.58
N TYR A 295 -16.33 -19.49 6.16
CA TYR A 295 -14.95 -19.70 6.59
C TYR A 295 -14.34 -18.43 7.16
N ILE A 296 -13.63 -18.56 8.28
CA ILE A 296 -12.72 -17.54 8.82
C ILE A 296 -11.36 -18.22 9.08
N TYR A 297 -10.29 -17.59 8.60
CA TYR A 297 -8.91 -18.00 8.80
C TYR A 297 -8.14 -16.97 9.61
N PHE A 298 -7.32 -17.43 10.55
CA PHE A 298 -6.40 -16.56 11.29
C PHE A 298 -5.06 -17.26 11.53
N LYS A 299 -4.03 -16.46 11.85
CA LYS A 299 -2.67 -16.94 12.06
C LYS A 299 -2.14 -16.59 13.46
N THR A 300 -1.24 -17.42 13.99
CA THR A 300 -0.44 -17.15 15.19
C THR A 300 1.04 -17.11 14.85
N GLU A 301 1.90 -16.37 15.56
CA GLU A 301 3.34 -16.28 15.19
C GLU A 301 4.13 -17.57 15.44
N ASN A 302 3.62 -18.48 16.28
CA ASN A 302 4.27 -19.75 16.63
C ASN A 302 3.29 -20.93 16.55
N THR A 303 3.79 -22.16 16.79
CA THR A 303 3.02 -23.40 17.02
C THR A 303 2.18 -23.33 18.31
N THR A 304 1.24 -22.39 18.35
CA THR A 304 0.39 -22.14 19.52
C THR A 304 -0.59 -23.30 19.68
N PRO A 305 -0.67 -24.02 20.81
CA PRO A 305 -1.63 -25.11 20.96
C PRO A 305 -3.09 -24.61 20.96
N GLU A 306 -4.01 -25.39 20.39
CA GLU A 306 -5.44 -25.03 20.31
C GLU A 306 -6.07 -24.75 21.68
N HIS A 307 -5.61 -25.45 22.72
CA HIS A 307 -6.13 -25.26 24.08
C HIS A 307 -5.63 -23.97 24.77
N PHE A 308 -4.76 -23.18 24.14
CA PHE A 308 -4.28 -21.90 24.68
C PHE A 308 -5.23 -20.74 24.40
N PHE A 309 -6.27 -20.93 23.60
CA PHE A 309 -7.27 -19.91 23.33
C PHE A 309 -8.65 -20.52 23.04
N THR A 310 -9.64 -19.66 22.92
CA THR A 310 -10.99 -20.00 22.45
C THR A 310 -11.45 -18.97 21.46
N VAL A 311 -12.31 -19.34 20.53
CA VAL A 311 -12.88 -18.41 19.57
C VAL A 311 -14.40 -18.34 19.66
N LYS A 312 -14.97 -17.21 19.23
CA LYS A 312 -16.42 -17.07 19.03
C LYS A 312 -16.69 -16.27 17.77
N VAL A 313 -17.64 -16.76 16.96
CA VAL A 313 -18.21 -16.04 15.82
C VAL A 313 -19.63 -15.65 16.19
N MET A 314 -19.96 -14.37 16.04
CA MET A 314 -21.27 -13.80 16.34
C MET A 314 -21.87 -13.16 15.10
N ASN A 315 -23.17 -13.38 14.88
CA ASN A 315 -23.92 -12.73 13.81
C ASN A 315 -24.50 -11.38 14.25
N SER A 316 -25.15 -10.67 13.32
CA SER A 316 -25.82 -9.37 13.56
C SER A 316 -26.92 -9.38 14.63
N LYS A 317 -27.38 -10.57 15.05
CA LYS A 317 -28.35 -10.75 16.15
C LYS A 317 -27.66 -11.08 17.47
N LYS A 318 -26.34 -10.87 17.56
CA LYS A 318 -25.48 -11.22 18.72
C LYS A 318 -25.55 -12.69 19.14
N LYS A 319 -25.97 -13.58 18.25
CA LYS A 319 -25.97 -15.03 18.52
C LYS A 319 -24.62 -15.63 18.14
N ILE A 320 -24.08 -16.48 19.02
CA ILE A 320 -22.90 -17.29 18.72
C ILE A 320 -23.30 -18.32 17.68
N ILE A 321 -22.64 -18.27 16.52
CA ILE A 321 -22.88 -19.19 15.40
C ILE A 321 -21.75 -20.22 15.23
N ALA A 322 -20.57 -19.95 15.78
CA ALA A 322 -19.43 -20.87 15.77
C ALA A 322 -18.52 -20.63 16.98
N ASN A 323 -17.92 -21.70 17.48
CA ASN A 323 -16.93 -21.67 18.57
C ASN A 323 -15.90 -22.80 18.49
N LYS A 324 -15.90 -23.57 17.40
CA LYS A 324 -14.94 -24.64 17.14
C LYS A 324 -13.87 -24.16 16.18
N ILE A 325 -12.64 -24.56 16.42
CA ILE A 325 -11.48 -24.30 15.56
C ILE A 325 -10.96 -25.62 15.03
N ASN A 326 -10.43 -25.59 13.81
CA ASN A 326 -9.63 -26.66 13.25
C ASN A 326 -8.27 -26.08 12.85
N ARG A 327 -7.17 -26.77 13.16
CA ARG A 327 -5.88 -26.44 12.55
C ARG A 327 -5.91 -26.81 11.06
N VAL A 328 -5.45 -25.91 10.20
CA VAL A 328 -5.39 -26.18 8.76
C VAL A 328 -4.34 -27.27 8.49
N PRO A 329 -4.65 -28.31 7.69
CA PRO A 329 -3.67 -29.34 7.31
C PRO A 329 -2.40 -28.71 6.72
N ASN A 330 -1.24 -29.26 7.06
CA ASN A 330 0.08 -28.78 6.59
C ASN A 330 0.47 -27.36 7.04
N SER A 331 -0.26 -26.74 7.99
CA SER A 331 0.14 -25.48 8.61
C SER A 331 0.19 -25.57 10.14
N TYR A 332 1.31 -25.13 10.70
CA TYR A 332 1.54 -25.12 12.15
C TYR A 332 0.98 -23.89 12.87
N TYR A 333 0.60 -22.86 12.11
CA TYR A 333 0.25 -21.54 12.61
C TYR A 333 -1.09 -21.00 12.08
N LYS A 334 -1.75 -21.71 11.14
CA LYS A 334 -3.03 -21.30 10.53
C LYS A 334 -4.19 -22.11 11.11
N TYR A 335 -5.25 -21.39 11.47
CA TYR A 335 -6.49 -21.94 12.01
C TYR A 335 -7.68 -21.58 11.14
N GLU A 336 -8.65 -22.47 11.08
CA GLU A 336 -9.92 -22.33 10.36
C GLU A 336 -11.10 -22.46 11.33
N VAL A 337 -12.10 -21.61 11.13
CA VAL A 337 -13.40 -21.67 11.80
C VAL A 337 -14.47 -21.83 10.73
N THR A 338 -15.21 -22.93 10.79
CA THR A 338 -16.28 -23.25 9.84
C THR A 338 -17.66 -23.13 10.47
N PHE A 339 -18.62 -22.60 9.72
CA PHE A 339 -20.00 -22.41 10.19
C PHE A 339 -20.98 -22.34 9.01
N VAL A 340 -22.27 -22.46 9.33
CA VAL A 340 -23.34 -22.32 8.33
C VAL A 340 -23.28 -20.92 7.70
N PRO A 341 -23.37 -20.78 6.36
CA PRO A 341 -23.31 -19.50 5.67
C PRO A 341 -24.17 -18.42 6.34
N SER A 342 -23.51 -17.43 6.94
CA SER A 342 -24.13 -16.42 7.80
C SER A 342 -23.48 -15.05 7.62
N ILE A 343 -24.24 -14.00 7.92
CA ILE A 343 -23.70 -12.65 8.06
C ILE A 343 -23.01 -12.57 9.43
N VAL A 344 -21.71 -12.30 9.43
CA VAL A 344 -20.89 -12.24 10.65
C VAL A 344 -20.67 -10.79 11.04
N GLU A 345 -20.93 -10.47 12.31
CA GLU A 345 -20.70 -9.14 12.85
C GLU A 345 -19.40 -9.08 13.66
N VAL A 346 -19.06 -10.14 14.40
CA VAL A 346 -17.87 -10.17 15.26
C VAL A 346 -17.26 -11.56 15.26
N PHE A 347 -15.95 -11.62 15.07
CA PHE A 347 -15.12 -12.77 15.42
C PHE A 347 -14.24 -12.39 16.61
N SER A 348 -14.00 -13.31 17.54
CA SER A 348 -13.17 -13.02 18.71
C SER A 348 -12.28 -14.19 19.08
N ILE A 349 -11.08 -13.88 19.60
CA ILE A 349 -10.09 -14.81 20.10
C ILE A 349 -9.78 -14.44 21.55
N THR A 350 -10.11 -15.32 22.48
CA THR A 350 -9.82 -15.15 23.91
C THR A 350 -8.64 -16.03 24.29
N ALA A 351 -7.58 -15.41 24.80
CA ALA A 351 -6.38 -16.08 25.28
C ALA A 351 -6.63 -16.74 26.65
N LYS A 352 -6.33 -18.04 26.76
CA LYS A 352 -6.24 -18.76 28.05
C LYS A 352 -4.82 -18.68 28.62
N LYS A 353 -3.82 -18.61 27.75
CA LYS A 353 -2.40 -18.36 28.05
C LYS A 353 -1.87 -17.27 27.13
N SER A 354 -0.66 -16.77 27.41
CA SER A 354 -0.02 -15.78 26.53
C SER A 354 0.16 -16.34 25.12
N ILE A 355 -0.35 -15.62 24.11
CA ILE A 355 -0.27 -15.99 22.70
C ILE A 355 0.01 -14.78 21.82
N HIS A 356 0.59 -15.03 20.65
CA HIS A 356 0.79 -14.03 19.61
C HIS A 356 -0.11 -14.35 18.43
N VAL A 357 -1.01 -13.42 18.10
CA VAL A 357 -2.04 -13.59 17.07
C VAL A 357 -1.88 -12.48 16.05
N HIS A 358 -1.95 -12.81 14.76
CA HIS A 358 -1.93 -11.81 13.72
C HIS A 358 -3.12 -10.85 13.86
N SER A 359 -2.89 -9.57 13.62
CA SER A 359 -3.93 -8.54 13.68
C SER A 359 -4.93 -8.60 12.51
N LYS A 360 -4.68 -9.48 11.55
CA LYS A 360 -5.47 -9.69 10.33
C LYS A 360 -6.04 -11.10 10.31
N ILE A 361 -7.28 -11.20 9.86
CA ILE A 361 -7.97 -12.47 9.54
C ILE A 361 -8.45 -12.42 8.11
N THR A 362 -8.54 -13.58 7.47
CA THR A 362 -9.18 -13.77 6.17
C THR A 362 -10.57 -14.38 6.38
N PHE A 363 -11.55 -14.04 5.55
CA PHE A 363 -12.83 -14.74 5.51
C PHE A 363 -13.34 -14.92 4.08
N SER A 364 -14.15 -15.96 3.87
CA SER A 364 -14.64 -16.35 2.54
C SER A 364 -16.00 -17.07 2.61
N SER A 365 -16.70 -17.07 1.48
CA SER A 365 -17.89 -17.90 1.20
C SER A 365 -17.55 -19.26 0.58
N GLU A 366 -16.34 -19.42 0.07
CA GLU A 366 -15.79 -20.66 -0.52
C GLU A 366 -14.52 -21.08 0.23
N LYS A 367 -14.29 -22.39 0.35
CA LYS A 367 -13.12 -22.90 1.05
C LYS A 367 -11.88 -22.56 0.23
N ILE A 368 -10.94 -21.86 0.83
CA ILE A 368 -9.67 -21.51 0.18
C ILE A 368 -8.76 -22.72 0.35
N GLU A 369 -8.38 -23.36 -0.76
CA GLU A 369 -7.43 -24.49 -0.77
C GLU A 369 -6.03 -24.08 -0.29
#